data_AF-A0A3E3IAB5-F1
#
_entry.id   AF-A0A3E3IAB5-F1
#
_cell.length_a   1.000
_cell.length_b   1.000
_cell.length_c   1.000
_cell.angle_alpha   90.00
_cell.angle_beta   90.00
_cell.angle_gamma   90.00
#
_symmetry.space_group_name_H-M   'P 1'
#
loop_
_entity.id
_entity.type
_entity.pdbx_description
1 polymer ?
#
loop_
_entity_poly.entity_id
_entity_poly.type
_entity_poly.pdbx_seq_one_letter_code
_entity_poly.pdbx_strand_id
1 'polypeptide(L)'
;MPEREKTASYENVIVILNVCGVIDTKYLRQQPGIGAVLLMSQSGSIGGYALADVLTGKVSPRGHLTTTWAKQYRDYPGRSHIVF
;
A
#
# COMPACT_ATOMS: atom_id res chain seq x y z
N MET A 1 -17.26 8.61 8.71
CA MET A 1 -16.71 7.79 9.80
C MET A 1 -15.57 8.56 10.47
N PRO A 2 -15.67 8.89 11.77
CA PRO A 2 -14.72 9.68 12.53
C PRO A 2 -13.55 8.83 13.09
N GLU A 3 -12.88 8.05 12.23
CA GLU A 3 -11.60 7.39 12.59
C GLU A 3 -10.36 8.24 12.22
N ARG A 4 -10.59 9.51 11.89
CA ARG A 4 -9.56 10.53 11.66
C ARG A 4 -8.86 10.73 13.01
N GLU A 5 -7.59 10.45 13.26
CA GLU A 5 -6.43 10.43 12.39
C GLU A 5 -5.31 9.80 13.23
N LYS A 6 -5.14 8.47 13.17
CA LYS A 6 -4.15 7.77 14.03
C LYS A 6 -2.73 8.30 13.84
N THR A 7 -2.43 8.88 12.68
CA THR A 7 -1.11 9.48 12.42
C THR A 7 -0.78 10.65 13.34
N ALA A 8 -1.76 11.35 13.92
CA ALA A 8 -1.50 12.41 14.90
C ALA A 8 -1.03 11.88 16.26
N SER A 9 -1.33 10.61 16.59
CA SER A 9 -1.00 10.00 17.88
C SER A 9 0.35 9.27 17.89
N TYR A 10 0.95 9.05 16.72
CA TYR A 10 2.20 8.29 16.59
C TYR A 10 3.22 9.11 15.80
N GLU A 11 4.44 9.18 16.30
CA GLU A 11 5.55 9.87 15.62
C GLU A 11 5.91 9.19 14.30
N ASN A 12 5.86 7.86 14.25
CA ASN A 12 6.25 7.06 13.10
C ASN A 12 5.14 6.08 12.72
N VAL A 13 4.57 6.24 11.50
CA VAL A 13 3.54 5.34 10.97
C VAL A 13 3.97 4.72 9.65
N ILE A 14 3.83 3.40 9.56
CA ILE A 14 4.04 2.61 8.35
C ILE A 14 2.70 1.98 7.95
N VAL A 15 2.30 2.13 6.68
CA VAL A 15 1.10 1.47 6.14
C VAL A 15 1.49 0.25 5.33
N ILE A 16 0.92 -0.90 5.68
CA ILE A 16 1.12 -2.16 4.97
C ILE A 16 -0.10 -2.47 4.11
N LEU A 17 0.10 -2.60 2.80
CA LEU A 17 -0.95 -2.96 1.84
C LEU A 17 -0.97 -4.47 1.63
N ASN A 18 -1.82 -5.16 2.38
CA ASN A 18 -2.16 -6.58 2.18
C ASN A 18 -3.35 -6.68 1.21
N VAL A 19 -3.08 -6.47 -0.08
CA VAL A 19 -4.11 -6.36 -1.12
C VAL A 19 -3.78 -7.23 -2.34
N CYS A 20 -4.81 -7.78 -2.98
CA CYS A 20 -4.65 -8.64 -4.16
C CYS A 20 -4.19 -7.85 -5.40
N GLY A 21 -4.72 -6.64 -5.57
CA GLY A 21 -4.47 -5.81 -6.74
C GLY A 21 -4.40 -4.34 -6.40
N VAL A 22 -4.44 -3.52 -7.46
CA VAL A 22 -4.42 -2.06 -7.33
C VAL A 22 -5.69 -1.58 -6.64
N ILE A 23 -5.50 -0.85 -5.54
CA ILE A 23 -6.56 -0.13 -4.83
C ILE A 23 -6.34 1.39 -4.93
N ASP A 24 -7.36 2.18 -4.61
CA ASP A 24 -7.21 3.62 -4.48
C ASP A 24 -6.27 3.96 -3.32
N THR A 25 -5.15 4.58 -3.65
CA THR A 25 -4.13 5.04 -2.70
C THR A 25 -4.10 6.57 -2.57
N LYS A 26 -5.09 7.29 -3.13
CA LYS A 26 -5.17 8.75 -3.08
C LYS A 26 -5.19 9.27 -1.65
N TYR A 27 -5.98 8.64 -0.77
CA TYR A 27 -6.04 9.01 0.65
C TYR A 27 -4.67 8.93 1.33
N LEU A 28 -3.92 7.84 1.10
CA LEU A 28 -2.60 7.65 1.71
C LEU A 28 -1.60 8.75 1.32
N ARG A 29 -1.68 9.24 0.07
CA ARG A 29 -0.81 10.34 -0.40
C ARG A 29 -1.19 11.70 0.19
N GLN A 30 -2.43 11.85 0.65
CA GLN A 30 -2.94 13.09 1.23
C GLN A 30 -2.83 13.10 2.75
N GLN A 31 -2.47 11.96 3.35
CA GLN A 31 -2.47 11.78 4.79
C GLN A 31 -1.11 12.14 5.40
N PRO A 32 -1.02 13.22 6.18
CA PRO A 32 0.21 13.57 6.87
C PRO A 32 0.55 12.55 7.96
N GLY A 33 1.85 12.37 8.24
CA GLY A 33 2.38 11.48 9.27
C GLY A 33 2.61 10.03 8.85
N ILE A 34 2.29 9.64 7.62
CA ILE A 34 2.71 8.35 7.06
C ILE A 34 4.16 8.48 6.58
N GLY A 35 5.09 7.79 7.27
CA GLY A 35 6.52 7.79 6.93
C GLY A 35 6.88 6.80 5.82
N ALA A 36 6.12 5.70 5.69
CA ALA A 36 6.34 4.70 4.65
C ALA A 36 5.07 3.94 4.27
N VAL A 37 5.03 3.45 3.03
CA VAL A 37 4.00 2.55 2.53
C VAL A 37 4.70 1.33 1.91
N LEU A 38 4.30 0.12 2.34
CA LEU A 38 4.85 -1.14 1.86
C LEU A 38 3.74 -2.03 1.28
N LEU A 39 3.91 -2.46 0.03
CA LEU A 39 3.04 -3.46 -0.60
C LEU A 39 3.52 -4.87 -0.25
N MET A 40 2.75 -5.61 0.55
CA MET A 40 3.04 -7.02 0.86
C MET A 40 2.26 -8.00 -0.02
N SER A 41 1.19 -7.52 -0.68
CA SER A 41 0.24 -8.34 -1.43
C SER A 41 -0.25 -9.56 -0.63
N GLN A 42 -0.61 -10.67 -1.29
CA GLN A 42 -1.08 -11.89 -0.65
C GLN A 42 -0.04 -13.00 -0.79
N SER A 43 1.01 -12.92 0.01
CA SER A 43 2.21 -13.78 -0.07
C SER A 43 2.05 -15.18 0.57
N GLY A 44 0.82 -15.72 0.59
CA GLY A 44 0.52 -17.03 1.17
C GLY A 44 0.68 -17.12 2.70
N SER A 45 0.67 -18.34 3.22
CA SER A 45 0.60 -18.63 4.67
C SER A 45 1.82 -18.16 5.47
N ILE A 46 2.99 -18.07 4.84
CA ILE A 46 4.23 -17.59 5.47
C ILE A 46 4.49 -16.10 5.26
N GLY A 47 3.57 -15.38 4.59
CA GLY A 47 3.76 -13.97 4.21
C GLY A 47 4.04 -13.04 5.40
N GLY A 48 3.53 -13.37 6.59
CA GLY A 48 3.81 -12.62 7.82
C GLY A 48 5.28 -12.66 8.25
N TYR A 49 5.95 -13.80 8.10
CA TYR A 49 7.39 -13.94 8.39
C TYR A 49 8.23 -13.15 7.38
N ALA A 50 7.88 -13.23 6.10
CA ALA A 50 8.55 -12.45 5.06
C ALA A 50 8.42 -10.94 5.29
N LEU A 51 7.22 -10.49 5.69
CA LEU A 51 6.99 -9.09 6.06
C LEU A 51 7.86 -8.68 7.26
N ALA A 52 7.93 -9.50 8.31
CA ALA A 52 8.75 -9.22 9.49
C ALA A 52 10.24 -9.09 9.15
N ASP A 53 10.77 -9.98 8.30
CA ASP A 53 12.16 -9.91 7.84
C ASP A 53 12.48 -8.58 7.11
N VAL A 54 11.52 -8.05 6.35
CA VAL A 54 11.67 -6.74 5.68
C VAL A 54 11.56 -5.58 6.66
N LEU A 55 10.56 -5.59 7.56
CA LEU A 55 10.34 -4.51 8.52
C LEU A 55 11.47 -4.40 9.56
N THR A 56 12.10 -5.53 9.89
CA THR A 56 13.25 -5.58 10.82
C THR A 56 14.59 -5.34 10.13
N GLY A 57 14.61 -5.16 8.80
CA GLY A 57 15.84 -4.92 8.03
C GLY A 57 16.71 -6.15 7.82
N LYS A 58 16.29 -7.34 8.27
CA LYS A 58 16.99 -8.60 7.97
C LYS A 58 17.07 -8.86 6.47
N VAL A 59 16.06 -8.41 5.71
CA VAL A 59 16.07 -8.39 4.25
C VAL A 59 15.73 -6.99 3.76
N SER A 60 16.57 -6.39 2.92
CA SER A 60 16.24 -5.10 2.31
C SER A 60 15.16 -5.26 1.22
N PRO A 61 14.14 -4.39 1.16
CA PRO A 61 13.11 -4.46 0.12
C PRO A 61 13.71 -4.19 -1.27
N ARG A 62 13.41 -5.07 -2.24
CA ARG A 62 13.90 -4.98 -3.64
C ARG A 62 12.80 -5.20 -4.69
N GLY A 63 11.55 -5.30 -4.26
CA GLY A 63 10.40 -5.47 -5.17
C GLY A 63 10.18 -4.23 -6.03
N HIS A 64 9.68 -4.44 -7.25
CA HIS A 64 9.27 -3.38 -8.16
C HIS A 64 7.79 -3.58 -8.53
N LEU A 65 7.08 -2.50 -8.80
CA LEU A 65 5.69 -2.57 -9.23
C LEU A 65 5.60 -3.24 -10.60
N THR A 66 4.81 -4.31 -10.70
CA THR A 66 4.53 -5.01 -11.97
C THR A 66 3.40 -4.36 -12.76
N THR A 67 2.70 -3.40 -12.17
CA THR A 67 1.63 -2.63 -12.78
C THR A 67 1.71 -1.17 -12.40
N THR A 68 1.17 -0.30 -13.23
CA THR A 68 1.07 1.13 -12.93
C THR A 68 0.05 1.34 -11.82
N TRP A 69 0.36 2.16 -10.81
CA TRP A 69 -0.58 2.63 -9.78
C TRP A 69 -1.03 4.06 -10.13
N ALA A 70 -2.06 4.16 -10.96
CA ALA A 70 -2.48 5.46 -11.48
C ALA A 70 -3.03 6.36 -10.37
N LYS A 71 -2.99 7.68 -10.59
CA LYS A 71 -3.49 8.66 -9.62
C LYS A 71 -5.01 8.60 -9.50
N GLN A 72 -5.69 8.37 -10.61
CA GLN A 72 -7.12 8.18 -10.68
C GLN A 72 -7.43 6.99 -11.56
N TYR A 73 -8.53 6.30 -11.29
CA TYR A 73 -9.01 5.23 -12.18
C TYR A 73 -9.16 5.72 -13.63
N ARG A 74 -9.47 7.01 -13.80
CA ARG A 74 -9.63 7.60 -15.11
C ARG A 74 -8.39 7.67 -15.99
N ASP A 75 -7.22 7.49 -15.39
CA ASP A 75 -5.94 7.60 -16.08
C ASP A 75 -5.51 6.27 -16.72
N TYR A 76 -6.18 5.14 -16.40
CA TYR A 76 -5.93 3.87 -17.06
C TYR A 76 -6.52 3.85 -18.49
N PRO A 77 -5.75 3.38 -19.48
CA PRO A 77 -6.30 3.11 -20.81
C PRO A 77 -7.36 2.00 -20.73
N GLY A 78 -8.37 2.04 -21.60
CA GLY A 78 -9.38 0.99 -21.68
C GLY A 78 -10.42 0.97 -20.56
N ARG A 79 -10.36 1.88 -19.57
CA ARG A 79 -11.30 1.96 -18.45
C ARG A 79 -12.78 2.04 -18.85
N SER A 80 -13.09 2.61 -20.01
CA SER A 80 -14.45 2.75 -20.54
C SER A 80 -15.01 1.45 -21.11
N HIS A 81 -14.17 0.42 -21.27
CA HIS A 81 -14.52 -0.90 -21.78
C HIS A 81 -14.51 -1.98 -20.69
N ILE A 82 -14.14 -1.61 -19.46
CA ILE A 82 -14.17 -2.48 -18.29
C ILE A 82 -15.34 -2.01 -17.41
N VAL A 83 -16.34 -2.86 -17.27
CA VAL A 83 -17.50 -2.64 -16.41
C VAL A 83 -17.41 -3.63 -15.25
N PHE A 84 -17.50 -3.11 -14.02
CA PHE A 84 -17.70 -3.90 -12.81
C PHE A 84 -19.16 -3.81 -12.38
#